data_AF-A0A2E7UE25-F1
#
_entry.id   AF-A0A2E7UE25-F1
#
_cell.length_a   1.000
_cell.length_b   1.000
_cell.length_c   1.000
_cell.angle_alpha   90.00
_cell.angle_beta   90.00
_cell.angle_gamma   90.00
#
_symmetry.space_group_name_H-M   'P 1'
#
loop_
_entity.id
_entity.type
_entity.pdbx_description
1 polymer ?
#
loop_
_entity_poly.entity_id
_entity_poly.type
_entity_poly.pdbx_seq_one_letter_code
_entity_poly.pdbx_strand_id
1 'polypeptide(L)'
;MNPALRPAPFRAFIRRWFNWLVLGAMAGAILGALALLLSLGAAERAERVQAQRASEILQTLDRVERAALSAESAQRGYFITLDQRYLEPYRTARTQTVEELEKLDRSLGDGVAVQRQQVDRIRAALEDKFSELDDTVGLLEQGNLRDARRRILTGDGYDAMQRLTTAIDALAAIERNLLADQTERARTAEERILPALGVLLLLLVGAIALGAVLVARAAQAETEAAQARELEIARDRADLLAQELNHRVKNLFAMVLAIVQMSARDVADVAAYKDRIGSRIRALLTAHEVTQGSGTAADRLSREGGASLRALVEATVEPHVSEEKRLEIEGEDVAIARIQVTPLGLVLHELATNAVKYGCWSNEGLLTVRWREQSDLLHLEWQEERDGSIDEEERESEARTEVGGGFGSTLMTGAGRQLGGEVERTFGPRGVTVRIVFPPHPKDGAA
;
A
#
# COMPACT_ATOMS: atom_id res chain seq x y z
N MET A 1 -30.79 13.19 5.24
CA MET A 1 -29.81 13.08 6.35
C MET A 1 -29.42 11.61 6.46
N ASN A 2 -28.30 11.23 5.84
CA ASN A 2 -27.84 9.84 5.77
C ASN A 2 -26.64 9.68 6.72
N PRO A 3 -26.70 8.82 7.76
CA PRO A 3 -25.60 8.64 8.68
C PRO A 3 -24.54 7.76 7.99
N ALA A 4 -23.61 8.42 7.30
CA ALA A 4 -22.45 7.78 6.70
C ALA A 4 -21.64 7.05 7.79
N LEU A 5 -21.43 5.77 7.51
CA LEU A 5 -20.47 4.86 8.11
C LEU A 5 -19.14 5.57 8.42
N ARG A 6 -18.97 6.02 9.67
CA ARG A 6 -17.64 6.31 10.21
C ARG A 6 -16.94 4.98 10.45
N PRO A 7 -15.71 4.75 9.96
CA PRO A 7 -14.95 3.57 10.37
C PRO A 7 -14.75 3.64 11.89
N ALA A 8 -15.26 2.64 12.61
CA ALA A 8 -15.25 2.63 14.06
C ALA A 8 -13.80 2.77 14.59
N PRO A 9 -13.49 3.74 15.48
CA PRO A 9 -12.15 3.99 16.01
C PRO A 9 -11.58 2.78 16.77
N PHE A 10 -12.46 1.86 17.19
CA PHE A 10 -12.13 0.63 17.90
C PHE A 10 -11.28 -0.35 17.07
N ARG A 11 -11.52 -0.47 15.76
CA ARG A 11 -10.75 -1.40 14.89
C ARG A 11 -9.31 -0.93 14.65
N ALA A 12 -9.10 0.37 14.51
CA ALA A 12 -7.76 0.95 14.38
C ALA A 12 -6.96 0.85 15.70
N PHE A 13 -7.63 1.02 16.84
CA PHE A 13 -7.04 0.86 18.16
C PHE A 13 -6.58 -0.59 18.41
N ILE A 14 -7.45 -1.57 18.15
CA ILE A 14 -7.11 -3.01 18.30
C ILE A 14 -5.94 -3.39 17.38
N ARG A 15 -5.95 -2.97 16.12
CA ARG A 15 -4.87 -3.26 15.15
C ARG A 15 -3.53 -2.65 15.57
N ARG A 16 -3.53 -1.45 16.14
CA ARG A 16 -2.31 -0.80 16.65
C ARG A 16 -1.71 -1.59 17.82
N TRP A 17 -2.51 -1.94 18.83
CA TRP A 17 -2.04 -2.72 19.97
C TRP A 17 -1.59 -4.13 19.58
N PHE A 18 -2.25 -4.75 18.59
CA PHE A 18 -1.88 -6.08 18.11
C PHE A 18 -0.54 -6.09 17.37
N ASN A 19 -0.22 -5.06 16.58
CA ASN A 19 1.09 -4.93 15.93
C ASN A 19 2.23 -4.78 16.95
N TRP A 20 2.00 -4.01 18.02
CA TRP A 20 2.95 -3.90 19.13
C TRP A 20 3.15 -5.24 19.86
N LEU A 21 2.12 -6.09 19.91
CA LEU A 21 2.20 -7.42 20.51
C LEU A 21 3.08 -8.35 19.66
N VAL A 22 2.90 -8.36 18.33
CA VAL A 22 3.75 -9.14 17.41
C VAL A 22 5.21 -8.68 17.46
N LEU A 23 5.44 -7.37 17.41
CA LEU A 23 6.80 -6.80 17.53
C LEU A 23 7.43 -7.09 18.90
N GLY A 24 6.65 -7.00 19.98
CA GLY A 24 7.08 -7.36 21.33
C GLY A 24 7.46 -8.83 21.44
N ALA A 25 6.69 -9.73 20.83
CA ALA A 25 7.00 -11.17 20.78
C ALA A 25 8.29 -11.45 19.99
N MET A 26 8.48 -10.80 18.83
CA MET A 26 9.73 -10.93 18.07
C MET A 26 10.93 -10.40 18.84
N ALA A 27 10.81 -9.22 19.47
CA ALA A 27 11.87 -8.64 20.27
C ALA A 27 12.21 -9.53 21.49
N GLY A 28 11.20 -10.06 22.17
CA GLY A 28 11.38 -11.01 23.27
C GLY A 28 12.07 -12.30 22.84
N ALA A 29 11.71 -12.84 21.68
CA ALA A 29 12.41 -13.98 21.08
C ALA A 29 13.89 -13.62 20.82
N ILE A 30 14.17 -12.56 20.08
CA ILE A 30 15.55 -12.17 19.75
C ILE A 30 16.39 -11.94 21.02
N LEU A 31 15.85 -11.24 22.02
CA LEU A 31 16.53 -11.01 23.29
C LEU A 31 16.76 -12.32 24.06
N GLY A 32 15.79 -13.24 24.05
CA GLY A 32 15.94 -14.58 24.64
C GLY A 32 17.03 -15.41 23.97
N ALA A 33 17.09 -15.42 22.64
CA ALA A 33 18.18 -16.05 21.87
C ALA A 33 19.54 -15.46 22.23
N LEU A 34 19.63 -14.13 22.29
CA LEU A 34 20.86 -13.43 22.61
C LEU A 34 21.32 -13.73 24.04
N ALA A 35 20.40 -13.74 25.01
CA ALA A 35 20.69 -14.09 26.39
C ALA A 35 21.19 -15.55 26.50
N LEU A 36 20.57 -16.49 25.78
CA LEU A 36 21.03 -17.88 25.71
C LEU A 36 22.44 -17.98 25.12
N LEU A 37 22.73 -17.28 24.02
CA LEU A 37 24.06 -17.23 23.41
C LEU A 37 25.13 -16.66 24.34
N LEU A 38 24.83 -15.55 25.03
CA LEU A 38 25.75 -14.95 25.99
C LEU A 38 25.98 -15.86 27.20
N SER A 39 24.94 -16.56 27.67
CA SER A 39 25.04 -17.51 28.78
C SER A 39 25.92 -18.71 28.42
N LEU A 40 25.85 -19.19 27.18
CA LEU A 40 26.69 -20.27 26.67
C LEU A 40 28.18 -19.85 26.69
N GLY A 41 28.47 -18.66 26.16
CA GLY A 41 29.84 -18.15 26.11
C GLY A 41 30.44 -17.84 27.50
N ALA A 42 29.61 -17.43 28.47
CA ALA A 42 30.07 -17.20 29.83
C ALA A 42 30.32 -18.52 30.59
N ALA A 43 29.43 -19.51 30.43
CA ALA A 43 29.56 -20.83 31.05
C ALA A 43 30.81 -21.57 30.52
N GLU A 44 31.01 -21.56 29.20
CA GLU A 44 32.15 -22.23 28.56
C GLU A 44 33.51 -21.65 29.02
N ARG A 45 33.59 -20.33 29.19
CA ARG A 45 34.82 -19.68 29.69
C ARG A 45 35.11 -20.04 31.14
N ALA A 46 34.10 -20.02 32.01
CA ALA A 46 34.25 -20.38 33.42
C ALA A 46 34.66 -21.85 33.57
N GLU A 47 34.07 -22.73 32.77
CA GLU A 47 34.39 -24.16 32.71
C GLU A 47 35.85 -24.40 32.32
N ARG A 48 36.34 -23.79 31.23
CA ARG A 48 37.73 -23.95 30.78
C ARG A 48 38.75 -23.57 31.85
N VAL A 49 38.51 -22.46 32.55
CA VAL A 49 39.39 -21.97 33.62
C VAL A 49 39.44 -22.97 34.79
N GLN A 50 38.29 -23.51 35.20
CA GLN A 50 38.23 -24.49 36.29
C GLN A 50 38.81 -25.84 35.89
N ALA A 51 38.54 -26.31 34.66
CA ALA A 51 39.09 -27.55 34.16
C ALA A 51 40.62 -27.52 34.03
N GLN A 52 41.16 -26.39 33.56
CA GLN A 52 42.60 -26.17 33.52
C GLN A 52 43.21 -26.21 34.93
N ARG A 53 42.60 -25.52 35.90
CA ARG A 53 43.04 -25.50 37.29
C ARG A 53 43.06 -26.89 37.93
N ALA A 54 42.00 -27.67 37.76
CA ALA A 54 41.92 -29.03 38.30
C ALA A 54 42.96 -29.96 37.64
N SER A 55 43.18 -29.81 36.33
CA SER A 55 44.25 -30.53 35.61
C SER A 55 45.64 -30.17 36.13
N GLU A 56 45.91 -28.88 36.38
CA GLU A 56 47.17 -28.42 36.98
C GLU A 56 47.38 -29.00 38.38
N ILE A 57 46.35 -29.01 39.23
CA ILE A 57 46.41 -29.63 40.57
C ILE A 57 46.75 -31.12 40.46
N LEU A 58 46.06 -31.87 39.60
CA LEU A 58 46.31 -33.30 39.41
C LEU A 58 47.74 -33.58 38.92
N GLN A 59 48.27 -32.77 38.02
CA GLN A 59 49.66 -32.88 37.55
C GLN A 59 50.67 -32.59 38.66
N THR A 60 50.42 -31.58 39.48
CA THR A 60 51.28 -31.23 40.62
C THR A 60 51.28 -32.36 41.66
N LEU A 61 50.12 -32.95 41.97
CA LEU A 61 50.04 -34.10 42.87
C LEU A 61 50.86 -35.30 42.37
N ASP A 62 50.75 -35.64 41.09
CA ASP A 62 51.53 -36.71 40.47
C ASP A 62 53.05 -36.41 40.47
N ARG A 63 53.46 -35.14 40.34
CA ARG A 63 54.87 -34.75 40.49
C ARG A 63 55.37 -34.91 41.92
N VAL A 64 54.56 -34.51 42.91
CA VAL A 64 54.88 -34.67 44.35
C VAL A 64 55.07 -36.14 44.70
N GLU A 65 54.15 -37.00 44.26
CA GLU A 65 54.23 -38.45 44.50
C GLU A 65 55.49 -39.05 43.85
N ARG A 66 55.75 -38.73 42.58
CA ARG A 66 56.94 -39.22 41.86
C ARG A 66 58.25 -38.73 42.48
N ALA A 67 58.29 -37.49 42.96
CA ALA A 67 59.46 -36.95 43.66
C ALA A 67 59.70 -37.70 44.99
N ALA A 68 58.65 -37.93 45.80
CA ALA A 68 58.76 -38.69 47.04
C ALA A 68 59.24 -40.13 46.81
N LEU A 69 58.70 -40.82 45.79
CA LEU A 69 59.13 -42.17 45.40
C LEU A 69 60.60 -42.21 44.92
N SER A 70 61.01 -41.18 44.16
CA SER A 70 62.40 -41.03 43.71
C SER A 70 63.35 -40.83 44.90
N ALA A 71 62.95 -39.99 45.87
CA ALA A 71 63.71 -39.75 47.10
C ALA A 71 63.88 -41.02 47.95
N GLU A 72 62.82 -41.81 48.11
CA GLU A 72 62.90 -43.10 48.81
C GLU A 72 63.79 -44.11 48.06
N SER A 73 63.66 -44.18 46.73
CA SER A 73 64.48 -45.06 45.90
C SER A 73 65.96 -44.67 45.97
N ALA A 74 66.26 -43.37 45.98
CA ALA A 74 67.59 -42.81 46.14
C ALA A 74 68.20 -43.15 47.51
N GLN A 75 67.44 -42.96 48.59
CA GLN A 75 67.86 -43.33 49.94
C GLN A 75 68.21 -44.82 50.03
N ARG A 76 67.36 -45.70 49.48
CA ARG A 76 67.63 -47.15 49.46
C ARG A 76 68.87 -47.49 48.64
N GLY A 77 69.05 -46.86 47.48
CA GLY A 77 70.25 -47.01 46.65
C GLY A 77 71.52 -46.62 47.39
N TYR A 78 71.50 -45.48 48.08
CA TYR A 78 72.62 -45.03 48.91
C TYR A 78 72.86 -45.94 50.11
N PHE A 79 71.81 -46.38 50.81
CA PHE A 79 71.93 -47.31 51.93
C PHE A 79 72.59 -48.64 51.54
N ILE A 80 72.27 -49.16 50.34
CA ILE A 80 72.81 -50.43 49.83
C ILE A 80 74.25 -50.27 49.34
N THR A 81 74.56 -49.18 48.63
CA THR A 81 75.82 -49.04 47.88
C THR A 81 76.85 -48.14 48.57
N LEU A 82 76.42 -47.25 49.46
CA LEU A 82 77.18 -46.14 50.04
C LEU A 82 77.78 -45.18 49.01
N ASP A 83 77.33 -45.23 47.75
CA ASP A 83 77.78 -44.35 46.68
C ASP A 83 76.97 -43.06 46.68
N GLN A 84 77.64 -41.94 46.97
CA GLN A 84 77.00 -40.62 47.08
C GLN A 84 76.27 -40.17 45.81
N ARG A 85 76.59 -40.74 44.64
CA ARG A 85 75.84 -40.45 43.40
C ARG A 85 74.36 -40.80 43.50
N TYR A 86 73.99 -41.76 44.35
CA TYR A 86 72.58 -42.09 44.61
C TYR A 86 71.85 -41.03 45.43
N LEU A 87 72.55 -40.04 46.03
CA LEU A 87 71.92 -38.93 46.75
C LEU A 87 71.47 -37.78 45.85
N GLU A 88 71.91 -37.73 44.58
CA GLU A 88 71.52 -36.65 43.67
C GLU A 88 70.00 -36.63 43.38
N PRO A 89 69.33 -37.77 43.09
CA PRO A 89 67.87 -37.77 42.95
C PRO A 89 67.13 -37.43 44.25
N TYR A 90 67.71 -37.75 45.42
CA TYR A 90 67.17 -37.35 46.72
C TYR A 90 67.18 -35.83 46.91
N ARG A 91 68.34 -35.19 46.70
CA ARG A 91 68.49 -33.72 46.79
C ARG A 91 67.56 -33.01 45.82
N THR A 92 67.47 -33.51 44.59
CA THR A 92 66.59 -32.98 43.55
C THR A 92 65.13 -33.09 43.96
N ALA A 93 64.69 -34.28 44.41
CA ALA A 93 63.32 -34.51 44.84
C ALA A 93 62.92 -33.62 46.03
N ARG A 94 63.84 -33.40 46.98
CA ARG A 94 63.59 -32.51 48.13
C ARG A 94 63.24 -31.10 47.68
N THR A 95 64.07 -30.50 46.83
CA THR A 95 63.83 -29.15 46.31
C THR A 95 62.55 -29.10 45.48
N GLN A 96 62.36 -30.07 44.57
CA GLN A 96 61.19 -30.13 43.71
C GLN A 96 59.89 -30.22 44.49
N THR A 97 59.85 -31.00 45.57
CA THR A 97 58.59 -31.20 46.29
C THR A 97 58.18 -29.95 47.08
N VAL A 98 59.14 -29.17 47.57
CA VAL A 98 58.86 -27.85 48.18
C VAL A 98 58.27 -26.89 47.14
N GLU A 99 58.88 -26.80 45.96
CA GLU A 99 58.39 -25.92 44.88
C GLU A 99 56.99 -26.34 44.38
N GLU A 100 56.75 -27.64 44.23
CA GLU A 100 55.45 -28.16 43.79
C GLU A 100 54.36 -27.96 44.86
N LEU A 101 54.68 -28.05 46.16
CA LEU A 101 53.73 -27.71 47.24
C LEU A 101 53.37 -26.21 47.25
N GLU A 102 54.32 -25.33 46.97
CA GLU A 102 54.03 -23.89 46.82
C GLU A 102 53.19 -23.59 45.58
N LYS A 103 53.41 -24.31 44.48
CA LYS A 103 52.54 -24.24 43.30
C LYS A 103 51.15 -24.74 43.63
N LEU A 104 51.02 -25.85 44.36
CA LEU A 104 49.75 -26.42 44.77
C LEU A 104 48.93 -25.43 45.61
N ASP A 105 49.54 -24.78 46.60
CA ASP A 105 48.85 -23.81 47.46
C ASP A 105 48.39 -22.57 46.67
N ARG A 106 49.24 -22.06 45.76
CA ARG A 106 48.84 -20.98 44.83
C ARG A 106 47.69 -21.39 43.92
N SER A 107 47.73 -22.61 43.39
CA SER A 107 46.68 -23.15 42.55
C SER A 107 45.39 -23.40 43.31
N LEU A 108 45.40 -23.68 44.62
CA LEU A 108 44.16 -23.80 45.43
C LEU A 108 43.52 -22.46 45.83
N GLY A 109 44.26 -21.34 45.87
CA GLY A 109 43.72 -20.01 46.20
C GLY A 109 42.95 -19.98 47.53
N ASP A 110 41.88 -19.17 47.63
CA ASP A 110 40.92 -19.20 48.76
C ASP A 110 39.95 -20.40 48.69
N GLY A 111 40.48 -21.58 48.33
CA GLY A 111 39.72 -22.79 48.05
C GLY A 111 38.92 -23.36 49.22
N VAL A 112 38.06 -24.32 48.89
CA VAL A 112 37.12 -24.98 49.82
C VAL A 112 37.89 -25.67 50.95
N ALA A 113 37.45 -25.49 52.21
CA ALA A 113 38.13 -25.96 53.42
C ALA A 113 38.58 -27.43 53.38
N VAL A 114 37.84 -28.29 52.66
CA VAL A 114 38.12 -29.72 52.49
C VAL A 114 39.38 -29.97 51.65
N GLN A 115 39.60 -29.22 50.57
CA GLN A 115 40.79 -29.36 49.72
C GLN A 115 42.04 -28.88 50.47
N ARG A 116 41.92 -27.76 51.19
CA ARG A 116 43.02 -27.22 52.03
C ARG A 116 43.44 -28.21 53.11
N GLN A 117 42.47 -28.86 53.76
CA GLN A 117 42.76 -29.92 54.72
C GLN A 117 43.57 -31.09 54.12
N GLN A 118 43.32 -31.48 52.87
CA GLN A 118 44.13 -32.53 52.24
C GLN A 118 45.54 -32.05 51.90
N VAL A 119 45.70 -30.80 51.43
CA VAL A 119 47.01 -30.20 51.19
C VAL A 119 47.84 -30.15 52.47
N ASP A 120 47.24 -29.79 53.60
CA ASP A 120 47.92 -29.78 54.90
C ASP A 120 48.37 -31.19 55.34
N ARG A 121 47.55 -32.22 55.06
CA ARG A 121 47.91 -33.61 55.31
C ARG A 121 49.05 -34.09 54.41
N ILE A 122 49.02 -33.72 53.13
CA ILE A 122 50.10 -34.02 52.18
C ILE A 122 51.40 -33.36 52.67
N ARG A 123 51.35 -32.08 53.05
CA ARG A 123 52.49 -31.34 53.60
C ARG A 123 53.07 -32.03 54.82
N ALA A 124 52.24 -32.33 55.83
CA ALA A 124 52.70 -32.97 57.06
C ALA A 124 53.32 -34.35 56.80
N ALA A 125 52.67 -35.19 55.98
CA ALA A 125 53.19 -36.51 55.64
C ALA A 125 54.51 -36.45 54.86
N LEU A 126 54.65 -35.44 54.00
CA LEU A 126 55.86 -35.20 53.24
C LEU A 126 57.02 -34.69 54.11
N GLU A 127 56.73 -33.78 55.05
CA GLU A 127 57.69 -33.31 56.05
C GLU A 127 58.20 -34.47 56.92
N ASP A 128 57.28 -35.31 57.43
CA ASP A 128 57.63 -36.53 58.17
C ASP A 128 58.54 -37.46 57.34
N LYS A 129 58.19 -37.65 56.06
CA LYS A 129 58.95 -38.51 55.14
C LYS A 129 60.36 -37.96 54.92
N PHE A 130 60.52 -36.69 54.55
CA PHE A 130 61.84 -36.12 54.34
C PHE A 130 62.65 -36.00 55.63
N SER A 131 62.01 -35.82 56.79
CA SER A 131 62.70 -35.87 58.08
C SER A 131 63.30 -37.26 58.35
N GLU A 132 62.57 -38.34 58.06
CA GLU A 132 63.11 -39.70 58.18
C GLU A 132 64.25 -39.94 57.18
N LEU A 133 64.08 -39.49 55.92
CA LEU A 133 65.13 -39.59 54.90
C LEU A 133 66.41 -38.86 55.33
N ASP A 134 66.27 -37.65 55.88
CA ASP A 134 67.38 -36.84 56.39
C ASP A 134 68.12 -37.51 57.55
N ASP A 135 67.38 -38.01 58.53
CA ASP A 135 67.96 -38.73 59.67
C ASP A 135 68.79 -39.93 59.18
N THR A 136 68.22 -40.72 58.28
CA THR A 136 68.86 -41.92 57.75
C THR A 136 70.08 -41.58 56.88
N VAL A 137 69.98 -40.59 55.99
CA VAL A 137 71.11 -40.15 55.15
C VAL A 137 72.24 -39.57 56.01
N GLY A 138 71.92 -38.73 57.00
CA GLY A 138 72.91 -38.15 57.91
C GLY A 138 73.65 -39.21 58.74
N LEU A 139 72.96 -40.24 59.22
CA LEU A 139 73.57 -41.37 59.92
C LEU A 139 74.50 -42.19 59.00
N LEU A 140 74.14 -42.38 57.73
CA LEU A 140 74.97 -43.06 56.74
C LEU A 140 76.22 -42.25 56.37
N GLU A 141 76.10 -40.92 56.20
CA GLU A 141 77.24 -40.03 55.93
C GLU A 141 78.25 -40.02 57.10
N GLN A 142 77.78 -40.19 58.34
CA GLN A 142 78.61 -40.34 59.54
C GLN A 142 79.22 -41.75 59.70
N GLY A 143 78.94 -42.68 58.77
CA GLY A 143 79.41 -44.06 58.82
C GLY A 143 78.65 -44.96 59.81
N ASN A 144 77.54 -44.49 60.37
CA ASN A 144 76.78 -45.21 61.39
C ASN A 144 75.66 -46.09 60.79
N LEU A 145 76.05 -47.15 60.10
CA LEU A 145 75.12 -48.06 59.40
C LEU A 145 74.12 -48.74 60.35
N ARG A 146 74.52 -49.04 61.59
CA ARG A 146 73.65 -49.74 62.55
C ARG A 146 72.49 -48.84 62.97
N ASP A 147 72.76 -47.57 63.20
CA ASP A 147 71.72 -46.63 63.64
C ASP A 147 70.83 -46.22 62.48
N ALA A 148 71.39 -46.04 61.27
CA ALA A 148 70.61 -45.86 60.05
C ALA A 148 69.65 -47.04 59.82
N ARG A 149 70.12 -48.29 59.99
CA ARG A 149 69.25 -49.47 59.87
C ARG A 149 68.16 -49.51 60.95
N ARG A 150 68.49 -49.15 62.20
CA ARG A 150 67.49 -49.05 63.28
C ARG A 150 66.44 -48.00 62.95
N ARG A 151 66.84 -46.86 62.38
CA ARG A 151 65.93 -45.79 61.97
C ARG A 151 64.94 -46.27 60.91
N ILE A 152 65.41 -46.92 59.83
CA ILE A 152 64.52 -47.46 58.78
C ILE A 152 63.55 -48.51 59.36
N LEU A 153 64.02 -49.36 60.27
CA LEU A 153 63.20 -50.42 60.89
C LEU A 153 62.10 -49.90 61.83
N THR A 154 62.10 -48.62 62.19
CA THR A 154 61.00 -48.02 62.98
C THR A 154 59.66 -48.05 62.25
N GLY A 155 59.68 -48.05 60.91
CA GLY A 155 58.47 -48.02 60.08
C GLY A 155 57.93 -46.61 59.82
N ASP A 156 58.46 -45.57 60.47
CA ASP A 156 57.97 -44.20 60.34
C ASP A 156 57.94 -43.71 58.88
N GLY A 157 58.98 -44.03 58.10
CA GLY A 157 59.06 -43.67 56.68
C GLY A 157 58.05 -44.41 55.80
N TYR A 158 57.61 -45.62 56.18
CA TYR A 158 56.54 -46.35 55.51
C TYR A 158 55.18 -45.73 55.83
N ASP A 159 54.92 -45.45 57.11
CA ASP A 159 53.67 -44.85 57.58
C ASP A 159 53.48 -43.44 57.00
N ALA A 160 54.54 -42.63 56.96
CA ALA A 160 54.53 -41.32 56.33
C ALA A 160 54.21 -41.41 54.83
N MET A 161 54.79 -42.39 54.11
CA MET A 161 54.51 -42.60 52.70
C MET A 161 53.07 -43.05 52.46
N GLN A 162 52.52 -43.92 53.32
CA GLN A 162 51.12 -44.35 53.23
C GLN A 162 50.14 -43.20 53.51
N ARG A 163 50.45 -42.33 54.49
CA ARG A 163 49.67 -41.10 54.74
C ARG A 163 49.73 -40.15 53.54
N LEU A 164 50.90 -40.02 52.91
CA LEU A 164 51.10 -39.17 51.74
C LEU A 164 50.25 -39.67 50.56
N THR A 165 50.38 -40.93 50.17
CA THR A 165 49.63 -41.50 49.04
C THR A 165 48.13 -41.44 49.30
N THR A 166 47.68 -41.78 50.50
CA THR A 166 46.26 -41.69 50.88
C THR A 166 45.71 -40.27 50.77
N ALA A 167 46.48 -39.25 51.20
CA ALA A 167 46.06 -37.86 51.10
C ALA A 167 46.07 -37.33 49.66
N ILE A 168 47.06 -37.75 48.85
CA ILE A 168 47.13 -37.45 47.41
C ILE A 168 45.94 -38.06 46.68
N ASP A 169 45.64 -39.34 46.91
CA ASP A 169 44.51 -40.04 46.30
C ASP A 169 43.17 -39.40 46.69
N ALA A 170 43.01 -39.01 47.95
CA ALA A 170 41.81 -38.33 48.42
C ALA A 170 41.61 -36.98 47.71
N LEU A 171 42.66 -36.16 47.58
CA LEU A 171 42.57 -34.88 46.87
C LEU A 171 42.35 -35.09 45.37
N ALA A 172 43.06 -36.04 44.75
CA ALA A 172 42.88 -36.36 43.35
C ALA A 172 41.45 -36.86 43.04
N ALA A 173 40.85 -37.64 43.94
CA ALA A 173 39.46 -38.08 43.81
C ALA A 173 38.48 -36.90 43.90
N ILE A 174 38.72 -35.94 44.80
CA ILE A 174 37.91 -34.71 44.90
C ILE A 174 37.96 -33.93 43.59
N GLU A 175 39.16 -33.68 43.04
CA GLU A 175 39.31 -32.93 41.78
C GLU A 175 38.69 -33.67 40.58
N ARG A 176 38.91 -34.98 40.46
CA ARG A 176 38.32 -35.78 39.37
C ARG A 176 36.79 -35.82 39.43
N ASN A 177 36.22 -35.92 40.62
CA ASN A 177 34.77 -35.91 40.79
C ASN A 177 34.17 -34.54 40.47
N LEU A 178 34.84 -33.45 40.88
CA LEU A 178 34.41 -32.09 40.54
C LEU A 178 34.44 -31.87 39.02
N LEU A 179 35.51 -32.31 38.35
CA LEU A 179 35.62 -32.28 36.89
C LEU A 179 34.48 -33.06 36.22
N ALA A 180 34.19 -34.28 36.69
CA ALA A 180 33.14 -35.11 36.13
C ALA A 180 31.75 -34.46 36.23
N ASP A 181 31.38 -33.95 37.42
CA ASP A 181 30.12 -33.24 37.65
C ASP A 181 29.99 -31.98 36.78
N GLN A 182 31.08 -31.26 36.55
CA GLN A 182 31.08 -30.09 35.66
C GLN A 182 30.83 -30.47 34.20
N THR A 183 31.48 -31.52 33.69
CA THR A 183 31.27 -31.97 32.31
C THR A 183 29.84 -32.46 32.08
N GLU A 184 29.21 -33.06 33.09
CA GLU A 184 27.83 -33.51 33.03
C GLU A 184 26.83 -32.34 33.06
N ARG A 185 27.10 -31.32 33.88
CA ARG A 185 26.33 -30.06 33.87
C ARG A 185 26.45 -29.31 32.54
N ALA A 186 27.63 -29.30 31.93
CA ALA A 186 27.84 -28.67 30.63
C ALA A 186 27.02 -29.38 29.53
N ARG A 187 27.08 -30.72 29.48
CA ARG A 187 26.28 -31.52 28.53
C ARG A 187 24.78 -31.31 28.71
N THR A 188 24.30 -31.35 29.95
CA THR A 188 22.87 -31.13 30.23
C THR A 188 22.40 -29.70 29.94
N ALA A 189 23.28 -28.70 30.07
CA ALA A 189 23.01 -27.34 29.63
C ALA A 189 22.92 -27.26 28.09
N GLU A 190 23.87 -27.86 27.37
CA GLU A 190 23.89 -27.92 25.91
C GLU A 190 22.62 -28.58 25.34
N GLU A 191 22.20 -29.70 25.94
CA GLU A 191 20.97 -30.42 25.58
C GLU A 191 19.69 -29.58 25.76
N ARG A 192 19.68 -28.60 26.67
CA ARG A 192 18.54 -27.71 26.89
C ARG A 192 18.55 -26.48 25.98
N ILE A 193 19.73 -26.01 25.58
CA ILE A 193 19.88 -24.77 24.81
C ILE A 193 19.41 -24.96 23.35
N LEU A 194 19.82 -26.04 22.69
CA LEU A 194 19.40 -26.37 21.32
C LEU A 194 17.86 -26.39 21.12
N PRO A 195 17.07 -27.13 21.92
CA PRO A 195 15.61 -27.11 21.79
C PRO A 195 15.02 -25.75 22.17
N ALA A 196 15.58 -25.03 23.15
CA ALA A 196 15.11 -23.69 23.50
C ALA A 196 15.30 -22.69 22.33
N LEU A 197 16.44 -22.73 21.65
CA LEU A 197 16.67 -21.96 20.42
C LEU A 197 15.71 -22.37 19.30
N GLY A 198 15.44 -23.67 19.15
CA GLY A 198 14.46 -24.18 18.17
C GLY A 198 13.04 -23.66 18.42
N VAL A 199 12.57 -23.69 19.66
CA VAL A 199 11.24 -23.14 20.06
C VAL A 199 11.19 -21.64 19.78
N LEU A 200 12.25 -20.93 20.13
CA LEU A 200 12.31 -19.49 19.96
C LEU A 200 12.37 -19.07 18.47
N LEU A 201 13.06 -19.85 17.63
CA LEU A 201 13.03 -19.70 16.18
C LEU A 201 11.64 -19.97 15.60
N LEU A 202 10.95 -21.02 16.06
CA LEU A 202 9.58 -21.33 15.64
C LEU A 202 8.61 -20.20 16.02
N LEU A 203 8.73 -19.65 17.23
CA LEU A 203 7.94 -18.48 17.66
C LEU A 203 8.22 -17.25 16.79
N LEU A 204 9.48 -17.00 16.44
CA LEU A 204 9.87 -15.90 15.56
C LEU A 204 9.28 -16.06 14.16
N VAL A 205 9.43 -17.24 13.55
CA VAL A 205 8.87 -17.55 12.23
C VAL A 205 7.34 -17.45 12.25
N GLY A 206 6.69 -17.96 13.30
CA GLY A 206 5.25 -17.86 13.50
C GLY A 206 4.76 -16.42 13.61
N ALA A 207 5.48 -15.57 14.36
CA ALA A 207 5.17 -14.14 14.50
C ALA A 207 5.30 -13.39 13.16
N ILE A 208 6.35 -13.69 12.39
CA ILE A 208 6.56 -13.11 11.05
C ILE A 208 5.46 -13.54 10.09
N ALA A 209 5.14 -14.84 10.03
CA ALA A 209 4.08 -15.37 9.17
C ALA A 209 2.71 -14.79 9.52
N LEU A 210 2.40 -14.68 10.82
CA LEU A 210 1.17 -14.05 11.29
C LEU A 210 1.12 -12.57 10.88
N GLY A 211 2.22 -11.84 11.06
CA GLY A 211 2.35 -10.45 10.60
C GLY A 211 2.09 -10.30 9.10
N ALA A 212 2.68 -11.17 8.27
CA ALA A 212 2.50 -11.15 6.82
C ALA A 212 1.05 -11.42 6.41
N VAL A 213 0.38 -12.41 7.01
CA VAL A 213 -1.03 -12.73 6.74
C VAL A 213 -1.93 -11.55 7.10
N LEU A 214 -1.66 -10.87 8.21
CA LEU A 214 -2.45 -9.71 8.64
C LEU A 214 -2.28 -8.50 7.71
N VAL A 215 -1.05 -8.24 7.26
CA VAL A 215 -0.78 -7.18 6.28
C VAL A 215 -1.48 -7.49 4.95
N ALA A 216 -1.40 -8.75 4.47
CA ALA A 216 -2.08 -9.17 3.25
C ALA A 216 -3.60 -9.00 3.34
N ARG A 217 -4.22 -9.42 4.46
CA ARG A 217 -5.66 -9.23 4.69
C ARG A 217 -6.06 -7.75 4.75
N ALA A 218 -5.23 -6.90 5.35
CA ALA A 218 -5.50 -5.47 5.41
C ALA A 218 -5.43 -4.83 4.01
N ALA A 219 -4.42 -5.17 3.21
CA ALA A 219 -4.29 -4.68 1.84
C ALA A 219 -5.47 -5.11 0.97
N GLN A 220 -5.91 -6.37 1.08
CA GLN A 220 -7.05 -6.88 0.32
C GLN A 220 -8.35 -6.12 0.67
N ALA A 221 -8.60 -5.88 1.96
CA ALA A 221 -9.78 -5.12 2.39
C ALA A 221 -9.78 -3.66 1.86
N GLU A 222 -8.61 -3.03 1.75
CA GLU A 222 -8.49 -1.69 1.17
C GLU A 222 -8.80 -1.69 -0.34
N THR A 223 -8.34 -2.71 -1.08
CA THR A 223 -8.66 -2.84 -2.52
C THR A 223 -10.15 -3.07 -2.79
N GLU A 224 -10.80 -3.93 -2.00
CA GLU A 224 -12.24 -4.21 -2.13
C GLU A 224 -13.06 -2.95 -1.83
N ALA A 225 -12.66 -2.16 -0.82
CA ALA A 225 -13.32 -0.91 -0.47
C ALA A 225 -13.14 0.17 -1.57
N ALA A 226 -11.98 0.22 -2.23
CA ALA A 226 -11.74 1.13 -3.34
C ALA A 226 -12.61 0.77 -4.56
N GLN A 227 -12.67 -0.51 -4.92
CA GLN A 227 -13.51 -1.00 -6.02
C GLN A 227 -15.00 -0.76 -5.75
N ALA A 228 -15.47 -0.99 -4.52
CA ALA A 228 -16.85 -0.73 -4.15
C ALA A 228 -17.24 0.75 -4.33
N ARG A 229 -16.34 1.68 -3.95
CA ARG A 229 -16.57 3.13 -4.14
C ARG A 229 -16.58 3.52 -5.61
N GLU A 230 -15.70 2.94 -6.42
CA GLU A 230 -15.66 3.21 -7.86
C GLU A 230 -16.96 2.75 -8.54
N LEU A 231 -17.46 1.55 -8.17
CA LEU A 231 -18.73 1.02 -8.65
C LEU A 231 -19.91 1.92 -8.23
N GLU A 232 -19.91 2.42 -6.98
CA GLU A 232 -20.94 3.33 -6.47
C GLU A 232 -20.96 4.65 -7.27
N ILE A 233 -19.78 5.26 -7.50
CA ILE A 233 -19.66 6.49 -8.31
C ILE A 233 -20.10 6.25 -9.76
N ALA A 234 -19.74 5.11 -10.35
CA ALA A 234 -20.15 4.75 -11.70
C ALA A 234 -21.67 4.57 -11.80
N ARG A 235 -22.29 3.94 -10.79
CA ARG A 235 -23.74 3.76 -10.72
C ARG A 235 -24.46 5.11 -10.60
N ASP A 236 -24.01 5.97 -9.68
CA ASP A 236 -24.62 7.29 -9.48
C ASP A 236 -24.54 8.15 -10.75
N ARG A 237 -23.43 8.07 -11.49
CA ARG A 237 -23.30 8.74 -12.81
C ARG A 237 -24.28 8.17 -13.84
N ALA A 238 -24.43 6.85 -13.89
CA ALA A 238 -25.37 6.21 -14.81
C ALA A 238 -26.82 6.62 -14.50
N ASP A 239 -27.19 6.68 -13.21
CA ASP A 239 -28.53 7.08 -12.76
C ASP A 239 -28.82 8.56 -13.10
N LEU A 240 -27.85 9.46 -12.91
CA LEU A 240 -27.97 10.87 -13.30
C LEU A 240 -28.15 11.03 -14.82
N LEU A 241 -27.37 10.31 -15.62
CA LEU A 241 -27.51 10.32 -17.09
C LEU A 241 -28.87 9.77 -17.52
N ALA A 242 -29.34 8.69 -16.89
CA ALA A 242 -30.66 8.13 -17.16
C ALA A 242 -31.78 9.12 -16.84
N GLN A 243 -31.65 9.89 -15.75
CA GLN A 243 -32.63 10.92 -15.38
C GLN A 243 -32.67 12.07 -16.41
N GLU A 244 -31.51 12.55 -16.85
CA GLU A 244 -31.40 13.60 -17.88
C GLU A 244 -31.97 13.13 -19.23
N LEU A 245 -31.66 11.90 -19.65
CA LEU A 245 -32.23 11.32 -20.86
C LEU A 245 -33.75 11.22 -20.78
N ASN A 246 -34.30 10.75 -19.66
CA ASN A 246 -35.75 10.70 -19.47
C ASN A 246 -36.40 12.09 -19.56
N HIS A 247 -35.75 13.12 -19.02
CA HIS A 247 -36.24 14.49 -19.13
C HIS A 247 -36.27 14.97 -20.60
N ARG A 248 -35.19 14.71 -21.36
CA ARG A 248 -35.12 15.05 -22.79
C ARG A 248 -36.17 14.32 -23.62
N VAL A 249 -36.37 13.03 -23.35
CA VAL A 249 -37.39 12.21 -24.03
C VAL A 249 -38.78 12.78 -23.78
N LYS A 250 -39.11 13.16 -22.53
CA LYS A 250 -40.39 13.82 -22.22
C LYS A 250 -40.57 15.12 -23.00
N ASN A 251 -39.53 15.95 -23.08
CA ASN A 251 -39.58 17.21 -23.84
C ASN A 251 -39.82 16.97 -25.34
N LEU A 252 -39.16 15.98 -25.94
CA LEU A 252 -39.38 15.60 -27.34
C LEU A 252 -40.83 15.17 -27.58
N PHE A 253 -41.40 14.33 -26.72
CA PHE A 253 -42.79 13.90 -26.86
C PHE A 253 -43.79 15.04 -26.72
N ALA A 254 -43.57 15.98 -25.78
CA ALA A 254 -44.42 17.15 -25.63
C ALA A 254 -44.43 18.02 -26.90
N MET A 255 -43.27 18.21 -27.53
CA MET A 255 -43.17 18.94 -28.81
C MET A 255 -43.89 18.23 -29.95
N VAL A 256 -43.73 16.91 -30.08
CA VAL A 256 -44.43 16.11 -31.10
C VAL A 256 -45.96 16.23 -30.91
N LEU A 257 -46.44 16.14 -29.66
CA LEU A 257 -47.87 16.27 -29.38
C LEU A 257 -48.41 17.65 -29.76
N ALA A 258 -47.66 18.72 -29.46
CA ALA A 258 -48.02 20.08 -29.86
C ALA A 258 -48.13 20.20 -31.40
N ILE A 259 -47.17 19.63 -32.15
CA ILE A 259 -47.21 19.59 -33.61
C ILE A 259 -48.49 18.91 -34.11
N VAL A 260 -48.83 17.74 -33.56
CA VAL A 260 -50.03 16.98 -33.98
C VAL A 260 -51.31 17.76 -33.70
N GLN A 261 -51.44 18.35 -32.50
CA GLN A 261 -52.63 19.11 -32.09
C GLN A 261 -52.82 20.37 -32.92
N MET A 262 -51.75 21.12 -33.17
CA MET A 262 -51.82 22.34 -33.96
C MET A 262 -52.07 22.06 -35.45
N SER A 263 -51.61 20.92 -35.97
CA SER A 263 -51.85 20.54 -37.37
C SER A 263 -53.31 20.16 -37.65
N ALA A 264 -54.09 19.80 -36.62
CA ALA A 264 -55.46 19.28 -36.76
C ALA A 264 -56.52 20.38 -36.89
N ARG A 265 -56.18 21.63 -36.54
CA ARG A 265 -57.16 22.72 -36.43
C ARG A 265 -57.57 23.36 -37.77
N ASP A 266 -56.83 23.12 -38.86
CA ASP A 266 -56.91 23.93 -40.09
C ASP A 266 -57.18 23.13 -41.40
N VAL A 267 -57.63 21.87 -41.34
CA VAL A 267 -57.78 21.07 -42.58
C VAL A 267 -58.99 20.12 -42.55
N ALA A 268 -59.85 20.18 -43.57
CA ALA A 268 -60.98 19.25 -43.77
C ALA A 268 -60.59 17.95 -44.49
N ASP A 269 -59.39 17.90 -45.08
CA ASP A 269 -58.83 16.76 -45.83
C ASP A 269 -57.71 16.03 -45.04
N VAL A 270 -57.87 14.72 -44.89
CA VAL A 270 -56.97 13.81 -44.16
C VAL A 270 -55.62 13.67 -44.87
N ALA A 271 -55.56 13.75 -46.20
CA ALA A 271 -54.29 13.65 -46.93
C ALA A 271 -53.40 14.88 -46.66
N ALA A 272 -53.99 16.08 -46.75
CA ALA A 272 -53.31 17.33 -46.41
C ALA A 272 -52.92 17.42 -44.91
N TYR A 273 -53.68 16.79 -44.01
CA TYR A 273 -53.30 16.65 -42.59
C TYR A 273 -52.06 15.76 -42.38
N LYS A 274 -52.00 14.60 -43.05
CA LYS A 274 -50.86 13.67 -43.00
C LYS A 274 -49.57 14.31 -43.49
N ASP A 275 -49.62 14.98 -44.64
CA ASP A 275 -48.43 15.61 -45.24
C ASP A 275 -47.90 16.76 -44.38
N ARG A 276 -48.81 17.53 -43.77
CA ARG A 276 -48.49 18.64 -42.87
C ARG A 276 -47.86 18.19 -41.55
N ILE A 277 -48.31 17.08 -40.96
CA ILE A 277 -47.65 16.48 -39.80
C ILE A 277 -46.26 15.94 -40.20
N GLY A 278 -46.19 15.23 -41.34
CA GLY A 278 -44.96 14.62 -41.81
C GLY A 278 -43.85 15.64 -42.12
N SER A 279 -44.19 16.79 -42.72
CA SER A 279 -43.21 17.86 -42.95
C SER A 279 -42.69 18.44 -41.64
N ARG A 280 -43.56 18.68 -40.66
CA ARG A 280 -43.18 19.27 -39.36
C ARG A 280 -42.37 18.34 -38.48
N ILE A 281 -42.69 17.05 -38.46
CA ILE A 281 -41.87 16.05 -37.76
C ILE A 281 -40.47 15.99 -38.39
N ARG A 282 -40.36 16.07 -39.71
CA ARG A 282 -39.04 16.14 -40.39
C ARG A 282 -38.27 17.41 -40.02
N ALA A 283 -38.91 18.57 -40.01
CA ALA A 283 -38.27 19.82 -39.56
C ALA A 283 -37.77 19.73 -38.11
N LEU A 284 -38.55 19.11 -37.22
CA LEU A 284 -38.14 18.84 -35.84
C LEU A 284 -36.92 17.91 -35.77
N LEU A 285 -36.88 16.85 -36.59
CA LEU A 285 -35.75 15.93 -36.69
C LEU A 285 -34.49 16.64 -37.19
N THR A 286 -34.60 17.46 -38.24
CA THR A 286 -33.48 18.27 -38.78
C THR A 286 -32.94 19.24 -37.73
N ALA A 287 -33.81 19.96 -37.03
CA ALA A 287 -33.39 20.82 -35.92
C ALA A 287 -32.71 20.01 -34.80
N HIS A 288 -33.20 18.80 -34.50
CA HIS A 288 -32.59 17.92 -33.51
C HIS A 288 -31.20 17.43 -33.94
N GLU A 289 -31.02 17.01 -35.19
CA GLU A 289 -29.74 16.58 -35.76
C GLU A 289 -28.69 17.70 -35.70
N VAL A 290 -29.08 18.94 -36.03
CA VAL A 290 -28.22 20.13 -35.92
C VAL A 290 -27.75 20.36 -34.47
N THR A 291 -28.56 20.01 -33.46
CA THR A 291 -28.12 20.07 -32.06
C THR A 291 -27.20 18.91 -31.66
N GLN A 292 -27.36 17.70 -32.21
CA GLN A 292 -26.55 16.53 -31.85
C GLN A 292 -25.14 16.56 -32.47
N GLY A 293 -24.92 17.42 -33.48
CA GLY A 293 -23.64 17.60 -34.16
C GLY A 293 -23.42 16.53 -35.23
N SER A 294 -23.19 16.96 -36.47
CA SER A 294 -22.95 16.10 -37.64
C SER A 294 -21.46 15.98 -38.03
N GLY A 295 -20.53 16.38 -37.16
CA GLY A 295 -19.09 16.07 -37.30
C GLY A 295 -18.33 16.85 -38.38
N THR A 296 -18.75 18.07 -38.76
CA THR A 296 -17.98 19.00 -39.63
C THR A 296 -17.72 20.33 -38.91
N ALA A 297 -17.09 21.32 -39.57
CA ALA A 297 -16.54 22.57 -38.98
C ALA A 297 -17.45 23.37 -38.01
N ALA A 298 -18.76 23.09 -38.01
CA ALA A 298 -19.73 23.45 -36.96
C ALA A 298 -19.38 22.91 -35.54
N ASP A 299 -18.46 21.95 -35.42
CA ASP A 299 -18.05 21.28 -34.17
C ASP A 299 -17.21 22.16 -33.23
N ARG A 300 -16.69 23.31 -33.71
CA ARG A 300 -16.01 24.29 -32.84
C ARG A 300 -16.98 25.08 -31.97
N LEU A 301 -18.17 25.42 -32.48
CA LEU A 301 -19.20 26.18 -31.77
C LEU A 301 -20.03 25.30 -30.83
N SER A 302 -20.15 24.00 -31.14
CA SER A 302 -20.80 23.00 -30.28
C SER A 302 -20.09 22.79 -28.94
N ARG A 303 -18.78 23.07 -28.84
CA ARG A 303 -18.01 22.99 -27.57
C ARG A 303 -18.37 24.07 -26.56
N GLU A 304 -18.99 25.16 -27.00
CA GLU A 304 -19.44 26.27 -26.16
C GLU A 304 -20.93 26.18 -25.80
N GLY A 305 -21.59 25.06 -26.17
CA GLY A 305 -22.97 24.75 -25.74
C GLY A 305 -24.09 25.25 -26.68
N GLY A 306 -23.75 25.84 -27.83
CA GLY A 306 -24.70 26.31 -28.85
C GLY A 306 -24.76 25.46 -30.12
N ALA A 307 -25.58 25.87 -31.09
CA ALA A 307 -25.62 25.32 -32.46
C ALA A 307 -25.45 26.46 -33.48
N SER A 308 -24.86 26.16 -34.64
CA SER A 308 -24.65 27.16 -35.69
C SER A 308 -25.97 27.63 -36.30
N LEU A 309 -26.24 28.94 -36.27
CA LEU A 309 -27.41 29.52 -36.93
C LEU A 309 -27.38 29.29 -38.44
N ARG A 310 -26.21 29.49 -39.06
CA ARG A 310 -26.00 29.26 -40.49
C ARG A 310 -26.40 27.84 -40.89
N ALA A 311 -25.89 26.83 -40.17
CA ALA A 311 -26.21 25.43 -40.43
C ALA A 311 -27.72 25.13 -40.28
N LEU A 312 -28.40 25.77 -39.32
CA LEU A 312 -29.85 25.64 -39.15
C LEU A 312 -30.62 26.25 -40.33
N VAL A 313 -30.23 27.44 -40.79
CA VAL A 313 -30.83 28.11 -41.95
C VAL A 313 -30.61 27.28 -43.22
N GLU A 314 -29.38 26.85 -43.47
CA GLU A 314 -29.05 26.00 -44.63
C GLU A 314 -29.87 24.70 -44.60
N ALA A 315 -29.84 23.96 -43.49
CA ALA A 315 -30.57 22.69 -43.39
C ALA A 315 -32.10 22.82 -43.53
N THR A 316 -32.67 24.00 -43.23
CA THR A 316 -34.13 24.23 -43.34
C THR A 316 -34.56 24.74 -44.71
N VAL A 317 -33.66 25.41 -45.43
CA VAL A 317 -33.97 26.14 -46.67
C VAL A 317 -33.45 25.39 -47.91
N GLU A 318 -32.29 24.74 -47.82
CA GLU A 318 -31.64 23.98 -48.91
C GLU A 318 -32.54 22.96 -49.62
N PRO A 319 -33.43 22.19 -48.94
CA PRO A 319 -34.31 21.23 -49.61
C PRO A 319 -35.27 21.85 -50.64
N HIS A 320 -35.43 23.17 -50.63
CA HIS A 320 -36.34 23.91 -51.50
C HIS A 320 -35.62 24.69 -52.61
N VAL A 321 -34.28 24.74 -52.60
CA VAL A 321 -33.46 25.50 -53.55
C VAL A 321 -33.30 24.72 -54.86
N SER A 322 -33.43 25.42 -55.99
CA SER A 322 -33.20 24.92 -57.35
C SER A 322 -32.70 26.06 -58.24
N GLU A 323 -32.36 25.80 -59.51
CA GLU A 323 -31.93 26.85 -60.45
C GLU A 323 -32.96 27.99 -60.59
N GLU A 324 -34.25 27.68 -60.43
CA GLU A 324 -35.39 28.60 -60.50
C GLU A 324 -35.74 29.24 -59.12
N LYS A 325 -35.15 28.75 -58.03
CA LYS A 325 -35.45 29.15 -56.64
C LYS A 325 -34.18 29.61 -55.94
N ARG A 326 -33.80 30.85 -56.22
CA ARG A 326 -32.53 31.45 -55.80
C ARG A 326 -32.55 31.77 -54.30
N LEU A 327 -31.39 31.60 -53.67
CA LEU A 327 -31.15 31.84 -52.24
C LEU A 327 -29.83 32.61 -52.04
N GLU A 328 -29.89 33.69 -51.28
CA GLU A 328 -28.73 34.42 -50.77
C GLU A 328 -28.71 34.35 -49.25
N ILE A 329 -27.61 33.87 -48.67
CA ILE A 329 -27.42 33.77 -47.23
C ILE A 329 -26.25 34.67 -46.80
N GLU A 330 -26.54 35.72 -46.05
CA GLU A 330 -25.53 36.64 -45.53
C GLU A 330 -25.59 36.72 -44.01
N GLY A 331 -24.46 36.66 -43.33
CA GLY A 331 -24.43 36.78 -41.89
C GLY A 331 -23.20 36.16 -41.27
N GLU A 332 -22.89 36.62 -40.06
CA GLU A 332 -21.71 36.17 -39.31
C GLU A 332 -21.90 34.77 -38.70
N ASP A 333 -20.80 34.11 -38.34
CA ASP A 333 -20.89 32.77 -37.74
C ASP A 333 -21.29 32.87 -36.26
N VAL A 334 -22.61 32.87 -36.00
CA VAL A 334 -23.21 32.95 -34.66
C VAL A 334 -23.64 31.56 -34.16
N ALA A 335 -23.35 31.27 -32.89
CA ALA A 335 -23.96 30.17 -32.17
C ALA A 335 -25.23 30.64 -31.45
N ILE A 336 -26.31 29.87 -31.56
CA ILE A 336 -27.53 30.06 -30.78
C ILE A 336 -27.65 28.97 -29.72
N ALA A 337 -28.28 29.29 -28.59
CA ALA A 337 -28.49 28.32 -27.52
C ALA A 337 -29.33 27.13 -27.99
N ARG A 338 -28.98 25.92 -27.54
CA ARG A 338 -29.65 24.66 -27.93
C ARG A 338 -31.18 24.69 -27.77
N ILE A 339 -31.68 25.40 -26.76
CA ILE A 339 -33.11 25.55 -26.49
C ILE A 339 -33.84 26.37 -27.58
N GLN A 340 -33.12 27.22 -28.32
CA GLN A 340 -33.66 28.10 -29.36
C GLN A 340 -33.63 27.46 -30.76
N VAL A 341 -32.84 26.41 -30.95
CA VAL A 341 -32.66 25.74 -32.25
C VAL A 341 -33.96 25.14 -32.75
N THR A 342 -34.70 24.46 -31.89
CA THR A 342 -35.99 23.84 -32.26
C THR A 342 -37.07 24.86 -32.62
N PRO A 343 -37.39 25.89 -31.79
CA PRO A 343 -38.40 26.88 -32.17
C PRO A 343 -38.00 27.68 -33.42
N LEU A 344 -36.72 28.06 -33.56
CA LEU A 344 -36.26 28.77 -34.75
C LEU A 344 -36.34 27.89 -36.00
N GLY A 345 -35.91 26.63 -35.92
CA GLY A 345 -35.98 25.69 -37.03
C GLY A 345 -37.41 25.46 -37.53
N LEU A 346 -38.39 25.43 -36.63
CA LEU A 346 -39.81 25.35 -37.00
C LEU A 346 -40.29 26.62 -37.72
N VAL A 347 -39.89 27.81 -37.26
CA VAL A 347 -40.24 29.08 -37.94
C VAL A 347 -39.63 29.13 -39.33
N LEU A 348 -38.34 28.84 -39.45
CA LEU A 348 -37.63 28.84 -40.73
C LEU A 348 -38.23 27.83 -41.72
N HIS A 349 -38.62 26.65 -41.26
CA HIS A 349 -39.27 25.66 -42.11
C HIS A 349 -40.65 26.11 -42.63
N GLU A 350 -41.45 26.76 -41.79
CA GLU A 350 -42.75 27.27 -42.21
C GLU A 350 -42.60 28.49 -43.13
N LEU A 351 -41.60 29.35 -42.90
CA LEU A 351 -41.22 30.42 -43.82
C LEU A 351 -40.80 29.87 -45.19
N ALA A 352 -39.91 28.87 -45.22
CA ALA A 352 -39.48 28.21 -46.45
C ALA A 352 -40.66 27.56 -47.19
N THR A 353 -41.56 26.89 -46.46
CA THR A 353 -42.76 26.28 -47.05
C THR A 353 -43.71 27.33 -47.63
N ASN A 354 -43.86 28.47 -46.95
CA ASN A 354 -44.68 29.59 -47.44
C ASN A 354 -44.06 30.23 -48.67
N ALA A 355 -42.73 30.42 -48.69
CA ALA A 355 -42.01 30.94 -49.85
C ALA A 355 -42.27 30.08 -51.10
N VAL A 356 -42.29 28.75 -50.97
CA VAL A 356 -42.61 27.83 -52.08
C VAL A 356 -44.07 27.91 -52.52
N LYS A 357 -45.01 28.00 -51.57
CA LYS A 357 -46.45 27.89 -51.88
C LYS A 357 -47.09 29.20 -52.33
N TYR A 358 -46.65 30.30 -51.73
CA TYR A 358 -47.32 31.60 -51.81
C TYR A 358 -46.35 32.77 -52.04
N GLY A 359 -45.05 32.55 -51.83
CA GLY A 359 -44.05 33.60 -51.77
C GLY A 359 -43.12 33.68 -52.97
N CYS A 360 -41.88 34.12 -52.76
CA CYS A 360 -40.93 34.37 -53.85
C CYS A 360 -40.70 33.15 -54.77
N TRP A 361 -40.73 31.93 -54.24
CA TRP A 361 -40.42 30.72 -55.00
C TRP A 361 -41.62 30.07 -55.70
N SER A 362 -42.80 30.68 -55.64
CA SER A 362 -43.91 30.28 -56.50
C SER A 362 -43.74 30.79 -57.94
N ASN A 363 -42.99 31.89 -58.15
CA ASN A 363 -42.81 32.57 -59.44
C ASN A 363 -41.37 33.14 -59.60
N GLU A 364 -40.35 32.27 -59.60
CA GLU A 364 -38.94 32.59 -59.94
C GLU A 364 -38.26 33.76 -59.15
N GLY A 365 -38.61 33.94 -57.89
CA GLY A 365 -38.08 34.99 -57.03
C GLY A 365 -36.75 34.66 -56.32
N LEU A 366 -36.24 35.66 -55.60
CA LEU A 366 -35.04 35.58 -54.76
C LEU A 366 -35.46 35.58 -53.28
N LEU A 367 -34.93 34.62 -52.52
CA LEU A 367 -34.96 34.64 -51.07
C LEU A 367 -33.62 35.12 -50.55
N THR A 368 -33.63 36.16 -49.72
CA THR A 368 -32.44 36.65 -49.03
C THR A 368 -32.63 36.49 -47.53
N VAL A 369 -31.74 35.72 -46.88
CA VAL A 369 -31.73 35.54 -45.43
C VAL A 369 -30.48 36.21 -44.88
N ARG A 370 -30.68 37.27 -44.09
CA ARG A 370 -29.59 38.03 -43.46
C ARG A 370 -29.65 37.95 -41.95
N TRP A 371 -28.51 37.91 -41.28
CA TRP A 371 -28.50 38.16 -39.84
C TRP A 371 -27.27 38.92 -39.36
N ARG A 372 -27.45 39.59 -38.22
CA ARG A 372 -26.40 40.32 -37.50
C ARG A 372 -26.70 40.36 -36.01
N GLU A 373 -25.67 40.35 -35.20
CA GLU A 373 -25.75 40.58 -33.76
C GLU A 373 -25.60 42.08 -33.47
N GLN A 374 -26.56 42.64 -32.73
CA GLN A 374 -26.56 44.04 -32.32
C GLN A 374 -27.12 44.16 -30.90
N SER A 375 -26.37 44.79 -30.00
CA SER A 375 -26.83 45.09 -28.62
C SER A 375 -27.35 43.85 -27.86
N ASP A 376 -26.59 42.74 -27.90
CA ASP A 376 -26.92 41.43 -27.29
C ASP A 376 -28.17 40.74 -27.88
N LEU A 377 -28.68 41.21 -29.03
CA LEU A 377 -29.78 40.60 -29.75
C LEU A 377 -29.34 40.19 -31.15
N LEU A 378 -29.81 39.03 -31.58
CA LEU A 378 -29.64 38.54 -32.93
C LEU A 378 -30.83 39.00 -33.77
N HIS A 379 -30.53 39.78 -34.81
CA HIS A 379 -31.50 40.25 -35.78
C HIS A 379 -31.40 39.39 -37.03
N LEU A 380 -32.39 38.52 -37.24
CA LEU A 380 -32.54 37.73 -38.46
C LEU A 380 -33.63 38.34 -39.32
N GLU A 381 -33.30 38.59 -40.58
CA GLU A 381 -34.19 39.14 -41.59
C GLU A 381 -34.36 38.12 -42.72
N TRP A 382 -35.61 37.75 -42.98
CA TRP A 382 -36.03 36.92 -44.09
C TRP A 382 -36.75 37.80 -45.10
N GLN A 383 -36.16 37.97 -46.28
CA GLN A 383 -36.67 38.86 -47.31
C GLN A 383 -36.98 38.08 -48.58
N GLU A 384 -38.24 38.10 -48.97
CA GLU A 384 -38.72 37.51 -50.22
C GLU A 384 -38.91 38.61 -51.26
N GLU A 385 -38.29 38.44 -52.43
CA GLU A 385 -38.51 39.31 -53.59
C GLU A 385 -39.00 38.46 -54.77
N ARG A 386 -40.16 38.82 -55.32
CA ARG A 386 -40.75 38.17 -56.49
C ARG A 386 -40.70 39.06 -57.73
N ASP A 387 -40.68 38.43 -58.90
CA ASP A 387 -40.78 39.14 -60.17
C ASP A 387 -42.26 39.49 -60.45
N GLY A 388 -42.57 40.79 -60.43
CA GLY A 388 -43.93 41.34 -60.55
C GLY A 388 -44.50 41.93 -59.25
N SER A 389 -45.38 42.94 -59.34
CA SER A 389 -46.01 43.56 -58.18
C SER A 389 -47.17 42.72 -57.63
N ILE A 390 -47.37 42.75 -56.31
CA ILE A 390 -48.60 42.26 -55.67
C ILE A 390 -49.69 43.29 -55.90
N ASP A 391 -50.80 42.87 -56.52
CA ASP A 391 -51.97 43.74 -56.65
C ASP A 391 -52.53 44.06 -55.25
N GLU A 392 -53.01 45.29 -55.06
CA GLU A 392 -53.42 45.79 -53.74
C GLU A 392 -54.53 44.92 -53.09
N GLU A 393 -55.42 44.35 -53.90
CA GLU A 393 -56.46 43.40 -53.44
C GLU A 393 -55.87 42.08 -52.93
N GLU A 394 -54.82 41.55 -53.57
CA GLU A 394 -54.13 40.33 -53.17
C GLU A 394 -53.31 40.57 -51.89
N ARG A 395 -52.64 41.72 -51.80
CA ARG A 395 -51.90 42.17 -50.60
C ARG A 395 -52.79 42.33 -49.38
N GLU A 396 -53.96 42.95 -49.55
CA GLU A 396 -54.92 43.09 -48.46
C GLU A 396 -55.63 41.76 -48.12
N SER A 397 -55.82 40.85 -49.08
CA SER A 397 -56.40 39.51 -48.85
C SER A 397 -55.47 38.62 -48.02
N GLU A 398 -54.17 38.61 -48.32
CA GLU A 398 -53.16 37.88 -47.56
C GLU A 398 -53.01 38.44 -46.13
N ALA A 399 -53.02 39.77 -45.99
CA ALA A 399 -53.01 40.42 -44.68
C ALA A 399 -54.29 40.15 -43.85
N ARG A 400 -55.47 40.06 -44.49
CA ARG A 400 -56.75 39.76 -43.82
C ARG A 400 -56.90 38.29 -43.41
N THR A 401 -56.34 37.36 -44.20
CA THR A 401 -56.35 35.92 -43.89
C THR A 401 -55.54 35.59 -42.63
N GLU A 402 -54.55 36.44 -42.28
CA GLU A 402 -53.78 36.34 -41.05
C GLU A 402 -54.52 36.83 -39.79
N VAL A 403 -55.33 37.90 -39.88
CA VAL A 403 -56.13 38.37 -38.74
C VAL A 403 -57.15 37.30 -38.29
N GLY A 404 -57.51 36.38 -39.19
CA GLY A 404 -58.33 35.19 -38.92
C GLY A 404 -57.61 34.02 -38.24
N GLY A 405 -56.29 34.10 -37.99
CA GLY A 405 -55.56 33.11 -37.18
C GLY A 405 -55.08 31.86 -37.92
N GLY A 406 -54.55 31.99 -39.14
CA GLY A 406 -53.92 30.86 -39.84
C GLY A 406 -52.69 30.30 -39.10
N PHE A 407 -52.44 28.99 -39.22
CA PHE A 407 -51.35 28.25 -38.57
C PHE A 407 -49.98 28.96 -38.50
N GLY A 408 -49.53 29.60 -39.58
CA GLY A 408 -48.22 30.27 -39.65
C GLY A 408 -48.09 31.42 -38.63
N SER A 409 -49.15 32.20 -38.45
CA SER A 409 -49.18 33.33 -37.50
C SER A 409 -49.13 32.86 -36.03
N THR A 410 -49.83 31.78 -35.70
CA THR A 410 -49.86 31.23 -34.33
C THR A 410 -48.53 30.59 -33.96
N LEU A 411 -47.89 29.88 -34.90
CA LEU A 411 -46.54 29.35 -34.70
C LEU A 411 -45.51 30.46 -34.55
N MET A 412 -45.51 31.49 -35.40
CA MET A 412 -44.56 32.60 -35.30
C MET A 412 -44.70 33.33 -33.95
N THR A 413 -45.93 33.55 -33.49
CA THR A 413 -46.19 34.13 -32.16
C THR A 413 -45.70 33.23 -31.02
N GLY A 414 -45.94 31.92 -31.12
CA GLY A 414 -45.50 30.94 -30.11
C GLY A 414 -43.98 30.77 -30.08
N ALA A 415 -43.34 30.75 -31.25
CA ALA A 415 -41.90 30.64 -31.40
C ALA A 415 -41.18 31.91 -30.93
N GLY A 416 -41.71 33.10 -31.19
CA GLY A 416 -41.17 34.35 -30.62
C GLY A 416 -41.07 34.28 -29.10
N ARG A 417 -42.13 33.80 -28.42
CA ARG A 417 -42.13 33.58 -26.96
C ARG A 417 -41.07 32.56 -26.51
N GLN A 418 -40.92 31.44 -27.24
CA GLN A 418 -39.92 30.41 -26.90
C GLN A 418 -38.48 30.84 -27.18
N LEU A 419 -38.28 31.72 -28.17
CA LEU A 419 -36.99 32.34 -28.46
C LEU A 419 -36.64 33.45 -27.44
N GLY A 420 -37.62 33.93 -26.67
CA GLY A 420 -37.46 35.08 -25.77
C GLY A 420 -37.38 36.40 -26.53
N GLY A 421 -38.04 36.48 -27.69
CA GLY A 421 -37.92 37.57 -28.65
C GLY A 421 -39.21 37.88 -29.39
N GLU A 422 -39.09 38.63 -30.48
CA GLU A 422 -40.21 39.13 -31.27
C GLU A 422 -40.07 38.71 -32.74
N VAL A 423 -41.20 38.39 -33.35
CA VAL A 423 -41.31 38.05 -34.77
C VAL A 423 -42.30 39.01 -35.41
N GLU A 424 -41.80 39.86 -36.30
CA GLU A 424 -42.60 40.82 -37.06
C GLU A 424 -42.62 40.44 -38.53
N ARG A 425 -43.77 40.57 -39.19
CA ARG A 425 -43.94 40.30 -40.61
C ARG A 425 -44.56 41.50 -41.30
N THR A 426 -43.96 41.92 -42.42
CA THR A 426 -44.40 43.05 -43.23
C THR A 426 -44.59 42.60 -44.67
N PHE A 427 -45.77 42.88 -45.25
CA PHE A 427 -46.07 42.63 -46.65
C PHE A 427 -45.78 43.88 -47.48
N GLY A 428 -44.85 43.76 -48.42
CA GLY A 428 -44.48 44.80 -49.37
C GLY A 428 -45.06 44.54 -50.76
N PRO A 429 -44.97 45.53 -51.67
CA PRO A 429 -45.48 45.41 -53.04
C PRO A 429 -44.73 44.40 -53.91
N ARG A 430 -43.59 43.87 -53.44
CA ARG A 430 -42.73 42.91 -54.17
C ARG A 430 -42.48 41.61 -53.40
N GLY A 431 -43.12 41.40 -52.26
CA GLY A 431 -42.92 40.20 -51.44
C GLY A 431 -43.04 40.47 -49.95
N VAL A 432 -42.42 39.62 -49.15
CA VAL A 432 -42.60 39.57 -47.69
C VAL A 432 -41.26 39.78 -46.99
N THR A 433 -41.26 40.60 -45.95
CA THR A 433 -40.13 40.73 -45.02
C THR A 433 -40.54 40.24 -43.64
N VAL A 434 -39.81 39.27 -43.09
CA VAL A 434 -39.97 38.79 -41.72
C VAL A 434 -38.73 39.12 -40.92
N ARG A 435 -38.91 39.80 -39.79
CA ARG A 435 -37.85 40.16 -38.85
C ARG A 435 -38.03 39.35 -37.57
N ILE A 436 -37.00 38.61 -37.20
CA ILE A 436 -36.94 37.81 -35.99
C ILE A 436 -35.83 38.41 -35.12
N VAL A 437 -36.17 38.90 -33.92
CA VAL A 437 -35.21 39.49 -32.98
C VAL A 437 -35.25 38.72 -31.69
N PHE A 438 -34.13 38.13 -31.28
CA PHE A 438 -34.05 37.31 -30.07
C PHE A 438 -32.63 37.29 -29.47
N PRO A 439 -32.46 37.05 -28.16
CA PRO A 439 -31.12 36.92 -27.58
C PRO A 439 -30.48 35.60 -28.03
N PRO A 440 -29.27 35.56 -28.62
CA PRO A 440 -28.64 34.32 -29.07
C PRO A 440 -28.31 33.34 -27.94
N HIS A 441 -28.19 33.85 -26.72
CA HIS A 441 -28.11 33.08 -25.48
C HIS A 441 -29.12 33.64 -24.46
N PRO A 442 -30.10 32.85 -23.99
CA PRO A 442 -31.03 33.33 -22.98
C PRO A 442 -30.27 33.63 -21.68
N LYS A 443 -30.52 34.81 -21.08
CA LYS A 443 -29.95 35.17 -19.77
C LYS A 443 -30.48 34.20 -18.72
N ASP A 444 -29.60 33.60 -17.92
CA ASP A 444 -29.94 32.63 -16.87
C ASP A 444 -31.14 33.13 -16.04
N GLY A 445 -32.29 32.45 -16.15
CA GLY A 445 -33.50 32.77 -15.38
C GLY A 445 -34.86 32.61 -16.04
N ALA A 446 -34.96 32.20 -17.32
CA ALA A 446 -36.23 31.85 -17.94
C ALA A 446 -36.30 30.33 -18.22
N ALA A 447 -36.54 29.55 -17.16
CA ALA A 447 -37.02 28.17 -17.21
C ALA A 447 -38.04 27.96 -16.09
#